data_AF-A0A8H7VWN2-F1
#
_entry.id   AF-A0A8H7VWN2-F1
#
_cell.length_a   1.000
_cell.length_b   1.000
_cell.length_c   1.000
_cell.angle_alpha   90.00
_cell.angle_beta   90.00
_cell.angle_gamma   90.00
#
_symmetry.space_group_name_H-M   'P 1'
#
loop_
_entity.id
_entity.type
_entity.pdbx_description
1 polymer ?
#
loop_
_entity_poly.entity_id
_entity_poly.type
_entity_poly.pdbx_seq_one_letter_code
_entity_poly.pdbx_strand_id
1 'polypeptide(L)'
;MKIVDVKKIDQLPAYDAPPSYVCTVYKEGYVRIKKELTLGGYVESKNRSWNTVYFKLRGTLLQVFKTQASQYPLCTMSMLKANCGMAHNYTKHDNVLRLCLGLKEQYLLRPLGGIPDTISWFEHLQSSINISTDIDRRRMPRILTLARGNNHQRRTVSLHVGKTQAIVPILKCHNQK
;
A
#
# COMPACT_ATOMS: atom_id res chain seq x y z
N MET A 1 44.17 32.37 -49.40
CA MET A 1 43.61 31.71 -48.20
C MET A 1 42.08 31.77 -48.31
N LYS A 2 41.41 30.64 -48.55
CA LYS A 2 39.93 30.61 -48.63
C LYS A 2 39.37 30.30 -47.25
N ILE A 3 38.60 31.24 -46.72
CA ILE A 3 37.83 31.11 -45.48
C ILE A 3 36.76 30.05 -45.73
N VAL A 4 36.78 28.99 -44.93
CA VAL A 4 35.79 27.92 -44.96
C VAL A 4 34.49 28.46 -44.36
N ASP A 5 33.40 28.38 -45.12
CA ASP A 5 32.06 28.83 -44.73
C ASP A 5 31.60 28.20 -43.40
N VAL A 6 31.28 29.06 -42.44
CA VAL A 6 30.77 28.72 -41.09
C VAL A 6 29.32 28.19 -41.13
N LYS A 7 28.70 28.08 -42.31
CA LYS A 7 27.28 27.69 -42.48
C LYS A 7 26.99 26.18 -42.38
N LYS A 8 27.84 25.41 -41.70
CA LYS A 8 27.66 23.96 -41.53
C LYS A 8 27.75 23.52 -40.06
N ILE A 9 27.12 24.25 -39.16
CA ILE A 9 27.00 23.85 -37.74
C ILE A 9 25.52 23.61 -37.32
N ASP A 10 24.54 24.03 -38.13
CA ASP A 10 23.12 23.96 -37.74
C ASP A 10 22.41 22.65 -38.13
N GLN A 11 23.12 21.52 -38.18
CA GLN A 11 22.49 20.20 -38.39
C GLN A 11 23.00 19.17 -37.38
N LEU A 12 22.73 19.41 -36.10
CA LEU A 12 22.58 18.30 -35.16
C LEU A 12 21.20 17.67 -35.43
N PRO A 13 21.11 16.35 -35.67
CA PRO A 13 19.81 15.71 -35.83
C PRO A 13 18.98 16.04 -34.58
N ALA A 14 17.73 16.47 -34.79
CA ALA A 14 16.80 16.73 -33.70
C ALA A 14 16.80 15.49 -32.80
N TYR A 15 17.36 15.60 -31.59
CA TYR A 15 17.20 14.58 -30.59
C TYR A 15 15.69 14.51 -30.33
N ASP A 16 15.05 13.45 -30.80
CA ASP A 16 13.65 13.18 -30.46
C ASP A 16 13.56 13.24 -28.93
N ALA A 17 12.78 14.18 -28.43
CA ALA A 17 12.63 14.39 -27.00
C ALA A 17 12.24 13.05 -26.36
N PRO A 18 12.82 12.68 -25.20
CA PRO A 18 12.46 11.44 -24.55
C PRO A 18 10.95 11.42 -24.31
N PRO A 19 10.31 10.24 -24.36
CA PRO A 19 8.88 10.14 -24.12
C PRO A 19 8.48 10.80 -22.80
N SER A 20 7.35 11.50 -22.81
CA SER A 20 6.77 12.07 -21.60
C SER A 20 6.39 10.93 -20.64
N TYR A 21 7.16 10.75 -19.56
CA TYR A 21 6.87 9.76 -18.54
C TYR A 21 5.85 10.29 -17.53
N VAL A 22 4.92 9.44 -17.12
CA VAL A 22 3.96 9.72 -16.05
C VAL A 22 4.14 8.72 -14.92
N CYS A 23 3.99 9.18 -13.68
CA CYS A 23 4.04 8.29 -12.53
C CYS A 23 2.69 7.57 -12.38
N THR A 24 2.66 6.26 -12.64
CA THR A 24 1.43 5.45 -12.55
C THR A 24 0.83 5.44 -11.14
N VAL A 25 1.67 5.46 -10.10
CA VAL A 25 1.21 5.52 -8.70
C VAL A 25 1.36 6.95 -8.19
N TYR A 26 0.34 7.75 -8.47
CA TYR A 26 0.25 9.14 -8.04
C TYR A 26 -1.12 9.43 -7.43
N LYS A 27 -1.14 10.03 -6.24
CA LYS A 27 -2.37 10.57 -5.64
C LYS A 27 -2.02 11.72 -4.71
N GLU A 28 -2.81 12.77 -4.76
CA GLU A 28 -2.69 13.90 -3.84
C GLU A 28 -4.06 14.33 -3.33
N GLY A 29 -4.09 14.99 -2.17
CA GLY A 29 -5.33 15.45 -1.58
C GLY A 29 -5.22 15.75 -0.10
N TYR A 30 -6.25 16.37 0.44
CA TYR A 30 -6.34 16.68 1.86
C TYR A 30 -6.79 15.44 2.65
N VAL A 31 -6.04 15.12 3.70
CA VAL A 31 -6.29 13.97 4.57
C VAL A 31 -6.10 14.42 6.01
N ARG A 32 -6.95 13.94 6.91
CA ARG A 32 -6.72 14.11 8.35
C ARG A 32 -5.79 13.02 8.84
N ILE A 33 -4.71 13.40 9.50
CA ILE A 33 -3.74 12.48 10.07
C ILE A 33 -3.73 12.59 11.59
N LYS A 34 -3.55 11.44 12.25
CA LYS A 34 -3.26 11.33 13.68
C LYS A 34 -2.11 10.35 13.88
N LYS A 35 -1.04 10.76 14.57
CA LYS A 35 0.07 9.85 14.93
C LYS A 35 -0.32 9.05 16.18
N GLU A 36 -0.37 7.73 16.08
CA GLU A 36 -0.66 6.84 17.22
C GLU A 36 0.64 6.45 17.93
N LEU A 37 1.58 5.90 17.17
CA LEU A 37 2.85 5.40 17.68
C LEU A 37 4.02 6.10 17.00
N THR A 38 5.02 6.42 17.80
CA THR A 38 6.29 6.98 17.34
C THR A 38 7.27 5.84 17.03
N LEU A 39 8.49 6.20 16.61
CA LEU A 39 9.58 5.28 16.29
C LEU A 39 9.66 4.09 17.26
N GLY A 40 9.73 2.88 16.70
CA GLY A 40 9.85 1.64 17.46
C GLY A 40 8.51 0.98 17.81
N GLY A 41 7.38 1.69 17.72
CA GLY A 41 6.06 1.11 17.92
C GLY A 41 5.70 0.76 19.37
N TYR A 42 6.52 1.17 20.34
CA TYR A 42 6.28 0.97 21.78
C TYR A 42 5.80 2.25 22.47
N VAL A 43 6.12 3.42 21.93
CA VAL A 43 5.84 4.72 22.55
C VAL A 43 4.69 5.40 21.83
N GLU A 44 3.62 5.68 22.58
CA GLU A 44 2.53 6.52 22.09
C GLU A 44 3.02 7.93 21.76
N SER A 45 2.48 8.54 20.72
CA SER A 45 2.86 9.91 20.38
C SER A 45 2.39 10.91 21.45
N LYS A 46 3.21 11.92 21.76
CA LYS A 46 2.89 12.99 22.74
C LYS A 46 1.67 13.82 22.31
N ASN A 47 1.52 14.08 21.01
CA ASN A 47 0.40 14.84 20.46
C ASN A 47 -0.37 13.96 19.47
N ARG A 48 -1.53 13.47 19.91
CA ARG A 48 -2.41 12.57 19.15
C ARG A 48 -3.67 13.27 18.64
N SER A 49 -3.60 14.58 18.43
CA SER A 49 -4.67 15.34 17.80
C SER A 49 -4.77 15.00 16.32
N TRP A 50 -5.98 15.12 15.78
CA TRP A 50 -6.22 15.00 14.35
C TRP A 50 -5.88 16.33 13.67
N ASN A 51 -5.00 16.30 12.69
CA ASN A 51 -4.61 17.48 11.92
C ASN A 51 -4.90 17.27 10.43
N THR A 52 -5.47 18.28 9.79
CA THR A 52 -5.71 18.24 8.34
C THR A 52 -4.42 18.65 7.64
N VAL A 53 -3.92 17.78 6.77
CA VAL A 53 -2.68 17.97 6.02
C VAL A 53 -2.91 17.62 4.56
N TYR A 54 -2.02 18.08 3.70
CA TYR A 54 -2.05 17.78 2.28
C TYR A 54 -1.05 16.66 1.98
N PHE A 55 -1.54 15.53 1.49
CA PHE A 55 -0.73 14.38 1.12
C PHE A 55 -0.41 14.44 -0.37
N LYS A 56 0.83 14.10 -0.70
CA LYS A 56 1.30 13.93 -2.07
C LYS A 56 2.10 12.63 -2.13
N LEU A 57 1.49 11.61 -2.73
CA LEU A 57 2.10 10.31 -2.95
C LEU A 57 2.66 10.25 -4.37
N ARG A 58 3.97 9.99 -4.49
CA ARG A 58 4.69 9.84 -5.76
C ARG A 58 5.48 8.54 -5.74
N GLY A 59 5.04 7.53 -6.48
CA GLY A 59 5.73 6.24 -6.59
C GLY A 59 5.87 5.55 -5.24
N THR A 60 7.03 5.66 -4.60
CA THR A 60 7.38 5.05 -3.29
C THR A 60 7.57 6.08 -2.16
N LEU A 61 7.33 7.36 -2.46
CA LEU A 61 7.62 8.49 -1.59
C LEU A 61 6.32 9.22 -1.24
N LEU A 62 6.05 9.34 0.06
CA LEU A 62 4.90 10.05 0.59
C LEU A 62 5.36 11.35 1.24
N GLN A 63 4.92 12.48 0.69
CA GLN A 63 5.17 13.79 1.24
C GLN A 63 3.93 14.34 1.91
N VAL A 64 4.12 14.95 3.07
CA VAL A 64 3.07 15.61 3.83
C VAL A 64 3.37 17.10 3.86
N PHE A 65 2.39 17.91 3.48
CA PHE A 65 2.47 19.36 3.45
C PHE A 65 1.40 19.95 4.38
N LYS A 66 1.64 21.16 4.89
CA LYS A 66 0.61 21.89 5.65
C LYS A 66 -0.58 22.28 4.77
N THR A 67 -0.29 22.64 3.52
CA THR A 67 -1.26 23.12 2.54
C THR A 67 -0.74 22.79 1.14
N GLN A 68 -1.61 22.69 0.14
CA GLN A 68 -1.24 22.40 -1.25
C GLN A 68 -0.18 23.35 -1.84
N ALA A 69 -0.21 24.63 -1.43
CA ALA A 69 0.73 25.65 -1.89
C ALA A 69 2.07 25.67 -1.13
N SER A 70 2.22 24.84 -0.10
CA SER A 70 3.44 24.78 0.70
C SER A 70 4.59 24.24 -0.15
N GLN A 71 5.68 25.00 -0.26
CA GLN A 71 6.85 24.58 -1.04
C GLN A 71 7.63 23.46 -0.35
N TYR A 72 7.76 23.53 0.98
CA TYR A 72 8.49 22.53 1.76
C TYR A 72 7.53 21.51 2.40
N PRO A 73 7.87 20.21 2.36
CA PRO A 73 7.11 19.19 3.08
C PRO A 73 7.37 19.30 4.59
N LEU A 74 6.32 19.11 5.39
CA LEU A 74 6.41 18.92 6.83
C LEU A 74 7.20 17.65 7.17
N CYS A 75 6.97 16.59 6.39
CA CYS A 75 7.76 15.38 6.44
C CYS A 75 7.73 14.65 5.11
N THR A 76 8.80 13.89 4.85
CA THR A 76 8.90 12.96 3.72
C THR A 76 9.10 11.56 4.27
N MET A 77 8.28 10.61 3.81
CA MET A 77 8.23 9.25 4.32
C MET A 77 8.42 8.25 3.18
N SER A 78 9.21 7.21 3.43
CA SER A 78 9.36 6.10 2.50
C SER A 78 8.27 5.06 2.74
N MET A 79 7.70 4.54 1.65
CA MET A 79 6.71 3.45 1.69
C MET A 79 7.37 2.06 1.76
N LEU A 80 8.71 1.99 1.85
CA LEU A 80 9.45 0.74 2.01
C LEU A 80 9.06 0.03 3.31
N LYS A 81 8.65 -1.24 3.20
CA LYS A 81 8.17 -2.07 4.32
C LYS A 81 6.98 -1.46 5.08
N ALA A 82 6.32 -0.45 4.52
CA ALA A 82 5.09 0.06 5.10
C ALA A 82 3.95 -0.95 4.90
N ASN A 83 2.90 -0.82 5.70
CA ASN A 83 1.68 -1.59 5.60
C ASN A 83 0.49 -0.64 5.76
N CYS A 84 -0.53 -0.81 4.92
CA CYS A 84 -1.77 -0.04 4.98
C CYS A 84 -2.93 -0.99 5.27
N GLY A 85 -3.83 -0.63 6.18
CA GLY A 85 -5.01 -1.45 6.48
C GLY A 85 -6.15 -0.63 7.06
N MET A 86 -7.34 -1.21 7.14
CA MET A 86 -8.49 -0.57 7.79
C MET A 86 -8.35 -0.63 9.31
N ALA A 87 -8.62 0.49 9.99
CA ALA A 87 -8.55 0.60 11.45
C ALA A 87 -9.87 0.11 12.10
N HIS A 88 -10.09 -1.21 12.09
CA HIS A 88 -11.32 -1.83 12.65
C HIS A 88 -11.56 -1.55 14.14
N ASN A 89 -10.49 -1.31 14.90
CA ASN A 89 -10.56 -1.03 16.33
C ASN A 89 -10.80 0.46 16.64
N TYR A 90 -10.92 1.33 15.64
CA TYR A 90 -11.09 2.76 15.83
C TYR A 90 -12.55 3.17 15.65
N THR A 91 -13.20 3.57 16.75
CA THR A 91 -14.65 3.85 16.77
C THR A 91 -15.00 5.34 16.68
N LYS A 92 -14.04 6.26 16.87
CA LYS A 92 -14.32 7.71 16.92
C LYS A 92 -14.64 8.31 15.55
N HIS A 93 -14.10 7.72 14.49
CA HIS A 93 -14.36 8.13 13.12
C HIS A 93 -14.55 6.90 12.25
N ASP A 94 -15.41 7.05 11.26
CA ASP A 94 -15.60 6.11 10.17
C ASP A 94 -14.45 6.21 9.15
N ASN A 95 -14.29 5.14 8.38
CA ASN A 95 -13.43 5.11 7.19
C ASN A 95 -11.98 5.52 7.48
N VAL A 96 -11.45 5.02 8.61
CA VAL A 96 -10.08 5.29 9.02
C VAL A 96 -9.14 4.20 8.53
N LEU A 97 -8.08 4.62 7.85
CA LEU A 97 -6.95 3.78 7.47
C LEU A 97 -5.87 3.87 8.54
N ARG A 98 -5.21 2.75 8.81
CA ARG A 98 -3.97 2.69 9.57
C ARG A 98 -2.81 2.49 8.60
N LEU A 99 -1.89 3.45 8.62
CA LEU A 99 -0.62 3.39 7.92
C LEU A 99 0.48 3.08 8.94
N CYS A 100 1.07 1.90 8.81
CA CYS A 100 2.24 1.49 9.58
C CYS A 100 3.47 1.64 8.68
N LEU A 101 4.45 2.44 9.09
CA LEU A 101 5.69 2.60 8.33
C LEU A 101 6.75 1.59 8.78
N GLY A 102 7.81 1.40 7.98
CA GLY A 102 8.83 0.38 8.21
C GLY A 102 9.54 0.43 9.57
N LEU A 103 9.58 1.60 10.22
CA LEU A 103 10.12 1.79 11.57
C LEU A 103 9.09 1.57 12.70
N LYS A 104 7.96 0.91 12.36
CA LYS A 104 6.78 0.69 13.23
C LYS A 104 6.11 1.96 13.73
N GLU A 105 6.33 3.09 13.07
CA GLU A 105 5.50 4.27 13.30
C GLU A 105 4.08 4.00 12.79
N GLN A 106 3.06 4.44 13.53
CA GLN A 106 1.67 4.21 13.18
C GLN A 106 0.91 5.52 13.07
N TYR A 107 0.20 5.67 11.97
CA TYR A 107 -0.65 6.81 11.67
C TYR A 107 -2.05 6.34 11.35
N LEU A 108 -3.05 7.04 11.88
CA LEU A 108 -4.41 6.96 11.40
C LEU A 108 -4.64 8.06 10.36
N LEU A 109 -5.27 7.68 9.26
CA LEU A 109 -5.59 8.54 8.13
C LEU A 109 -7.10 8.50 7.92
N ARG A 110 -7.70 9.66 7.80
CA ARG A 110 -9.10 9.80 7.41
C ARG A 110 -9.18 10.76 6.21
N PRO A 111 -9.38 10.21 5.01
CA PRO A 111 -9.67 11.02 3.83
C PRO A 111 -10.99 11.77 3.99
N LEU A 112 -11.12 12.93 3.34
CA LEU A 112 -12.29 13.79 3.49
C LEU A 112 -13.49 13.33 2.63
N GLY A 113 -13.25 12.60 1.55
CA GLY A 113 -14.27 12.18 0.58
C GLY A 113 -15.05 10.90 0.92
N GLY A 114 -15.10 10.51 2.20
CA GLY A 114 -15.84 9.31 2.65
C GLY A 114 -15.22 7.98 2.20
N ILE A 115 -16.06 6.96 2.01
CA ILE A 115 -15.64 5.59 1.64
C ILE A 115 -14.91 5.51 0.29
N PRO A 116 -15.42 6.07 -0.84
CA PRO A 116 -14.76 5.87 -2.14
C PRO A 116 -13.38 6.51 -2.20
N ASP A 117 -13.21 7.70 -1.60
CA ASP A 117 -11.89 8.33 -1.51
C ASP A 117 -10.96 7.51 -0.60
N THR A 118 -11.49 6.92 0.47
CA THR A 118 -10.73 6.02 1.35
C THR A 118 -10.22 4.78 0.63
N ILE A 119 -11.07 4.13 -0.19
CA ILE A 119 -10.67 2.99 -1.02
C ILE A 119 -9.60 3.42 -2.02
N SER A 120 -9.80 4.55 -2.69
CA SER A 120 -8.82 5.09 -3.63
C SER A 120 -7.47 5.36 -2.95
N TRP A 121 -7.46 5.97 -1.76
CA TRP A 121 -6.24 6.15 -0.96
C TRP A 121 -5.61 4.80 -0.57
N PHE A 122 -6.41 3.83 -0.14
CA PHE A 122 -5.94 2.51 0.22
C PHE A 122 -5.26 1.79 -0.96
N GLU A 123 -5.87 1.81 -2.14
CA GLU A 123 -5.32 1.22 -3.37
C GLU A 123 -4.01 1.87 -3.80
N HIS A 124 -3.92 3.20 -3.75
CA HIS A 124 -2.68 3.91 -4.12
C HIS A 124 -1.57 3.67 -3.10
N LEU A 125 -1.88 3.69 -1.79
CA LEU A 125 -0.91 3.40 -0.74
C LEU A 125 -0.42 1.96 -0.82
N GLN A 126 -1.31 0.99 -1.02
CA GLN A 126 -0.94 -0.42 -1.19
C GLN A 126 -0.12 -0.64 -2.46
N SER A 127 -0.50 -0.03 -3.59
CA SER A 127 0.29 -0.07 -4.82
C SER A 127 1.70 0.48 -4.60
N SER A 128 1.81 1.62 -3.90
CA SER A 128 3.10 2.24 -3.54
C SER A 128 3.98 1.32 -2.68
N ILE A 129 3.38 0.67 -1.69
CA ILE A 129 4.05 -0.31 -0.80
C ILE A 129 4.56 -1.51 -1.59
N ASN A 130 3.73 -2.05 -2.49
CA ASN A 130 4.09 -3.23 -3.27
C ASN A 130 5.28 -2.95 -4.20
N ILE A 131 5.31 -1.76 -4.82
CA ILE A 131 6.38 -1.34 -5.72
C ILE A 131 7.66 -0.97 -4.94
N SER A 132 7.56 -0.49 -3.70
CA SER A 132 8.74 -0.07 -2.93
C SER A 132 9.66 -1.21 -2.52
N THR A 133 9.15 -2.44 -2.44
CA THR A 133 9.96 -3.63 -2.14
C THR A 133 10.77 -4.06 -3.35
N ASP A 134 12.02 -4.48 -3.13
CA ASP A 134 12.88 -5.04 -4.19
C ASP A 134 12.18 -6.21 -4.90
N ILE A 135 12.32 -6.29 -6.23
CA ILE A 135 11.63 -7.30 -7.05
C ILE A 135 11.93 -8.72 -6.57
N ASP A 136 13.20 -9.01 -6.25
CA ASP A 136 13.64 -10.34 -5.82
C ASP A 136 13.09 -10.75 -4.44
N ARG A 137 12.71 -9.77 -3.62
CA ARG A 137 12.16 -10.00 -2.26
C ARG A 137 10.63 -10.11 -2.26
N ARG A 138 9.98 -9.86 -3.39
CA ARG A 138 8.52 -9.95 -3.49
C ARG A 138 8.09 -11.41 -3.47
N ARG A 139 7.26 -11.75 -2.50
CA ARG A 139 6.53 -13.02 -2.49
C ARG A 139 5.68 -13.12 -3.76
N MET A 140 5.81 -14.23 -4.47
CA MET A 140 4.99 -14.51 -5.66
C MET A 140 3.50 -14.35 -5.28
N PRO A 141 2.72 -13.57 -6.06
CA PRO A 141 1.30 -13.43 -5.80
C PRO A 141 0.64 -14.80 -5.86
N ARG A 142 -0.19 -15.11 -4.87
CA ARG A 142 -0.94 -16.37 -4.86
C ARG A 142 -2.07 -16.24 -5.87
N ILE A 143 -1.90 -16.84 -7.03
CA ILE A 143 -2.94 -16.89 -8.05
C ILE A 143 -4.05 -17.81 -7.54
N LEU A 144 -5.23 -17.25 -7.27
CA LEU A 144 -6.41 -17.98 -6.75
C LEU A 144 -7.06 -18.90 -7.81
N THR A 145 -6.51 -18.97 -9.03
CA THR A 145 -7.05 -19.78 -10.13
C THR A 145 -6.74 -21.26 -9.99
N LEU A 146 -5.75 -21.65 -9.17
CA LEU A 146 -5.58 -23.05 -8.81
C LEU A 146 -6.69 -23.41 -7.83
N ALA A 147 -7.56 -24.33 -8.26
CA ALA A 147 -8.54 -24.98 -7.40
C ALA A 147 -7.86 -25.31 -6.07
N ARG A 148 -8.39 -24.73 -5.01
CA ARG A 148 -7.87 -24.83 -3.65
C ARG A 148 -7.77 -26.32 -3.31
N GLY A 149 -6.60 -26.91 -3.53
CA GLY A 149 -6.35 -28.32 -3.27
C GLY A 149 -6.79 -28.60 -1.85
N ASN A 150 -7.78 -29.49 -1.69
CA ASN A 150 -8.47 -29.79 -0.45
C ASN A 150 -7.46 -30.03 0.67
N ASN A 151 -7.19 -28.98 1.44
CA ASN A 151 -6.27 -29.07 2.55
C ASN A 151 -6.85 -30.08 3.53
N HIS A 152 -6.03 -31.06 3.80
CA HIS A 152 -6.35 -32.36 4.34
C HIS A 152 -6.63 -32.24 5.85
N GLN A 153 -7.64 -31.48 6.26
CA GLN A 153 -8.29 -31.65 7.56
C GLN A 153 -9.28 -32.81 7.40
N ARG A 154 -9.06 -33.93 8.08
CA ARG A 154 -10.05 -35.02 8.15
C ARG A 154 -11.31 -34.41 8.78
N ARG A 155 -12.29 -34.06 7.95
CA ARG A 155 -13.62 -33.66 8.40
C ARG A 155 -14.28 -34.92 8.94
N THR A 156 -14.52 -34.96 10.24
CA THR A 156 -15.39 -35.98 10.85
C THR A 156 -16.80 -35.40 10.87
N VAL A 157 -17.80 -36.19 10.50
CA VAL A 157 -19.20 -35.78 10.56
C VAL A 157 -19.88 -36.61 11.64
N SER A 158 -20.56 -35.93 12.58
CA SER A 158 -21.41 -36.57 13.57
C SER A 158 -22.84 -36.63 13.04
N LEU A 159 -23.35 -37.84 12.82
CA LEU A 159 -24.73 -38.07 12.38
C LEU A 159 -25.55 -38.57 13.56
N HIS A 160 -26.70 -37.94 13.79
CA HIS A 160 -27.64 -38.31 14.85
C HIS A 160 -28.93 -38.81 14.20
N VAL A 161 -29.33 -40.05 14.50
CA VAL A 161 -30.62 -40.61 14.12
C VAL A 161 -31.31 -41.13 15.38
N GLY A 162 -32.33 -40.42 15.83
CA GLY A 162 -32.99 -40.70 17.11
C GLY A 162 -32.03 -40.56 18.30
N LYS A 163 -31.88 -41.62 19.10
CA LYS A 163 -30.95 -41.65 20.25
C LYS A 163 -29.54 -42.12 19.91
N THR A 164 -29.28 -42.47 18.65
CA THR A 164 -28.00 -43.05 18.22
C THR A 164 -27.12 -42.01 17.54
N GLN A 165 -25.86 -41.92 17.97
CA GLN A 165 -24.85 -41.03 17.37
C GLN A 165 -23.74 -41.86 16.73
N ALA A 166 -23.37 -41.52 15.50
CA ALA A 166 -22.24 -42.12 14.80
C ALA A 166 -21.26 -41.04 14.32
N ILE A 167 -19.98 -41.23 14.59
CA ILE A 167 -18.88 -40.35 14.18
C ILE A 167 -18.13 -41.07 13.07
N VAL A 168 -18.24 -40.58 11.83
CA VAL A 168 -17.65 -41.24 10.67
C VAL A 168 -16.40 -40.48 10.20
N PRO A 169 -15.21 -41.11 10.18
CA PRO A 169 -14.02 -40.50 9.60
C PRO A 169 -14.08 -40.55 8.08
N ILE A 170 -13.85 -39.43 7.41
CA ILE A 170 -13.68 -39.43 5.95
C ILE A 170 -12.30 -40.02 5.64
N LEU A 171 -12.30 -41.22 5.04
CA LEU A 171 -11.10 -41.95 4.64
C LEU A 171 -10.27 -41.12 3.66
N LYS A 172 -8.96 -41.12 3.86
CA LYS A 172 -7.99 -40.56 2.92
C LYS A 172 -7.20 -41.70 2.31
N CYS A 173 -7.17 -41.75 0.98
CA CYS A 173 -6.37 -42.69 0.22
C CYS A 173 -4.88 -42.38 0.44
N HIS A 174 -4.10 -43.43 0.70
CA HIS A 174 -2.69 -43.37 1.07
C HIS A 174 -1.81 -43.07 -0.16
N ASN A 175 -0.75 -42.27 -0.01
CA ASN A 175 0.36 -42.27 -0.96
C ASN A 175 1.66 -42.55 -0.21
N GLN A 176 2.35 -43.61 -0.64
CA GLN A 176 3.68 -44.03 -0.19
C GLN A 176 4.78 -43.21 -0.89
N LYS A 177 5.94 -43.17 -0.23
CA LYS A 177 7.11 -42.28 -0.39
C LYS A 177 7.71 -42.20 -1.78
#